data_AF-A0A543PT30-F1
#
_entry.id   AF-A0A543PT30-F1
#
_cell.length_a   1.000
_cell.length_b   1.000
_cell.length_c   1.000
_cell.angle_alpha   90.00
_cell.angle_beta   90.00
_cell.angle_gamma   90.00
#
_symmetry.space_group_name_H-M   'P 1'
#
loop_
_entity.id
_entity.type
_entity.pdbx_description
1 polymer ?
#
loop_
_entity_poly.entity_id
_entity_poly.type
_entity_poly.pdbx_seq_one_letter_code
_entity_poly.pdbx_strand_id
1 'polypeptide(L)'
;MTTFLGPHSEADDHLDLLASLGHDVRIVGAAGAGTDKAGVLQAFATDLDLPDWFGHNWDALLDALRDLEVARGQTLELVWDHVGALRRVDHDTYETVVDILEQVQDERDDVRITVIAR
;
A
#
# COMPACT_ATOMS: atom_id res chain seq x y z
N MET A 1 8.81 -9.44 -5.06
CA MET A 1 10.01 -8.62 -4.81
C MET A 1 9.56 -7.18 -4.81
N THR A 2 9.52 -6.58 -3.63
CA THR A 2 8.97 -5.25 -3.39
C THR A 2 9.85 -4.18 -4.04
N THR A 3 9.24 -3.30 -4.84
CA THR A 3 9.97 -2.23 -5.53
C THR A 3 10.05 -1.00 -4.62
N PHE A 4 11.25 -0.52 -4.34
CA PHE A 4 11.48 0.74 -3.63
C PHE A 4 11.88 1.82 -4.64
N LEU A 5 11.05 2.86 -4.78
CA LEU A 5 11.33 3.97 -5.69
C LEU A 5 11.87 5.19 -4.94
N GLY A 6 12.84 5.85 -5.57
CA GLY A 6 13.48 7.09 -5.13
C GLY A 6 12.63 8.34 -5.38
N PRO A 7 13.21 9.55 -5.35
CA PRO A 7 12.48 10.81 -5.22
C PRO A 7 11.40 11.04 -6.30
N HIS A 8 10.25 11.55 -5.83
CA HIS A 8 9.00 11.99 -6.48
C HIS A 8 8.82 11.70 -7.99
N SER A 9 9.68 12.23 -8.86
CA SER A 9 9.51 12.09 -10.32
C SER A 9 9.58 10.64 -10.80
N GLU A 10 10.48 9.81 -10.26
CA GLU A 10 10.59 8.41 -10.72
C GLU A 10 9.37 7.58 -10.36
N ALA A 11 8.70 7.92 -9.24
CA ALA A 11 7.48 7.26 -8.84
C ALA A 11 6.31 7.66 -9.74
N ASP A 12 6.03 8.96 -9.89
CA ASP A 12 4.92 9.43 -10.71
C ASP A 12 5.03 8.96 -12.17
N ASP A 13 6.22 9.03 -12.78
CA ASP A 13 6.45 8.51 -14.14
C ASP A 13 6.24 6.98 -14.23
N HIS A 14 6.60 6.23 -13.18
CA HIS A 14 6.37 4.79 -13.11
C HIS A 14 4.89 4.43 -12.98
N LEU A 15 4.15 5.17 -12.16
CA LEU A 15 2.71 4.95 -11.97
C LEU A 15 1.92 5.28 -13.24
N ASP A 16 2.27 6.38 -13.94
CA ASP A 16 1.66 6.73 -15.21
C ASP A 16 1.90 5.65 -16.29
N LEU A 17 3.10 5.05 -16.29
CA LEU A 17 3.41 3.92 -17.16
C LEU A 17 2.55 2.70 -16.84
N LEU A 18 2.42 2.31 -15.57
CA LEU A 18 1.63 1.14 -15.17
C LEU A 18 0.15 1.32 -15.45
N ALA A 19 -0.39 2.51 -15.18
CA ALA A 19 -1.76 2.86 -15.55
C ALA A 19 -1.96 2.78 -17.08
N SER A 20 -0.99 3.26 -17.86
CA SER A 20 -1.00 3.15 -19.34
C SER A 20 -0.91 1.71 -19.85
N LEU A 21 -0.33 0.80 -19.08
CA LEU A 21 -0.31 -0.64 -19.36
C LEU A 21 -1.62 -1.35 -18.96
N GLY A 22 -2.57 -0.62 -18.36
CA GLY A 22 -3.86 -1.14 -17.92
C GLY A 22 -3.81 -1.86 -16.58
N HIS A 23 -2.81 -1.58 -15.73
CA HIS A 23 -2.78 -2.05 -14.34
C HIS A 23 -3.77 -1.25 -13.49
N ASP A 24 -4.33 -1.88 -12.46
CA ASP A 24 -5.13 -1.20 -11.45
C ASP A 24 -4.17 -0.57 -10.45
N VAL A 25 -3.93 0.73 -10.53
CA VAL A 25 -2.96 1.42 -9.64
C VAL A 25 -3.73 2.05 -8.48
N ARG A 26 -3.42 1.64 -7.25
CA ARG A 26 -4.01 2.20 -6.02
C ARG A 26 -2.93 2.78 -5.12
N ILE A 27 -3.08 4.05 -4.75
CA ILE A 27 -2.09 4.79 -3.97
C ILE A 27 -2.63 5.03 -2.57
N VAL A 28 -1.86 4.67 -1.55
CA VAL A 28 -2.16 4.91 -0.14
C VAL A 28 -1.18 5.93 0.41
N GLY A 29 -1.68 7.10 0.78
CA GLY A 29 -0.86 8.24 1.21
C GLY A 29 -0.69 8.31 2.73
N ALA A 30 0.52 8.04 3.24
CA ALA A 30 0.81 8.19 4.67
C ALA A 30 0.99 9.66 5.12
N ALA A 31 1.00 10.64 4.20
CA ALA A 31 1.16 12.06 4.54
C ALA A 31 -0.06 12.68 5.26
N GLY A 32 -1.26 12.14 5.04
CA GLY A 32 -2.49 12.52 5.75
C GLY A 32 -2.86 11.56 6.88
N ALA A 33 -2.26 10.38 6.87
CA ALA A 33 -2.38 9.37 7.91
C ALA A 33 -1.61 9.83 9.15
N GLY A 34 -2.20 9.71 10.34
CA GLY A 34 -1.43 9.87 11.58
C GLY A 34 -0.16 9.00 11.56
N THR A 35 0.90 9.46 12.24
CA THR A 35 2.22 8.80 12.28
C THR A 35 2.25 7.63 13.26
N ASP A 36 1.12 6.92 13.38
CA ASP A 36 0.81 5.91 14.37
C ASP A 36 -0.05 4.82 13.71
N LYS A 37 -0.10 3.63 14.31
CA LYS A 37 -0.91 2.49 13.85
C LYS A 37 -2.32 2.89 13.39
N ALA A 38 -3.05 3.66 14.20
CA ALA A 38 -4.43 4.04 13.90
C ALA A 38 -4.53 4.93 12.65
N GLY A 39 -3.58 5.85 12.47
CA GLY A 39 -3.50 6.72 11.31
C GLY A 39 -3.23 5.94 10.04
N VAL A 40 -2.27 5.03 10.08
CA VAL A 40 -1.94 4.16 8.94
C VAL A 40 -3.14 3.31 8.53
N LEU A 41 -3.75 2.62 9.49
CA LEU A 41 -4.94 1.79 9.23
C LEU A 41 -6.10 2.59 8.64
N GLN A 42 -6.28 3.84 9.08
CA GLN A 42 -7.30 4.71 8.53
C GLN A 42 -6.97 5.18 7.11
N ALA A 43 -5.70 5.45 6.79
CA ALA A 43 -5.27 5.75 5.43
C ALA A 43 -5.56 4.59 4.49
N PHE A 44 -5.15 3.37 4.85
CA PHE A 44 -5.45 2.17 4.05
C PHE A 44 -6.96 1.99 3.87
N ALA A 45 -7.75 2.16 4.92
CA ALA A 45 -9.20 2.05 4.81
C ALA A 45 -9.80 3.10 3.86
N THR A 46 -9.30 4.34 3.90
CA THR A 46 -9.85 5.45 3.10
C THR A 46 -9.39 5.36 1.64
N ASP A 47 -8.10 5.17 1.39
CA ASP A 47 -7.52 5.16 0.04
C ASP A 47 -7.89 3.89 -0.75
N LEU A 48 -8.13 2.77 -0.07
CA LEU A 48 -8.56 1.52 -0.71
C LEU A 48 -10.08 1.30 -0.72
N ASP A 49 -10.86 2.27 -0.20
CA ASP A 49 -12.31 2.17 -0.03
C ASP A 49 -12.71 0.87 0.69
N LEU A 50 -11.98 0.54 1.77
CA LEU A 50 -12.26 -0.67 2.55
C LEU A 50 -13.62 -0.54 3.26
N PRO A 51 -14.35 -1.65 3.41
CA PRO A 51 -15.69 -1.61 3.96
C PRO A 51 -15.71 -1.14 5.43
N ASP A 52 -16.82 -0.54 5.86
CA ASP A 52 -16.98 0.03 7.20
C ASP A 52 -16.81 -0.98 8.36
N TRP A 53 -16.86 -2.29 8.07
CA TRP A 53 -16.58 -3.34 9.06
C TRP A 53 -15.07 -3.56 9.30
N PHE A 54 -14.20 -2.86 8.58
CA PHE A 54 -12.75 -2.93 8.72
C PHE A 54 -12.36 -2.82 10.20
N GLY A 55 -11.78 -3.89 10.75
CA GLY A 55 -11.58 -4.02 12.19
C GLY A 55 -10.47 -3.16 12.78
N HIS A 56 -9.91 -2.19 12.02
CA HIS A 56 -8.81 -1.31 12.42
C HIS A 56 -7.67 -2.06 13.13
N ASN A 57 -7.26 -3.20 12.59
CA ASN A 57 -6.19 -4.05 13.11
C ASN A 57 -5.31 -4.59 11.97
N TRP A 58 -4.11 -5.06 12.29
CA TRP A 58 -3.15 -5.61 11.33
C TRP A 58 -3.69 -6.85 10.60
N ASP A 59 -4.33 -7.74 11.34
CA ASP A 59 -4.97 -8.93 10.77
C ASP A 59 -6.10 -8.56 9.80
N ALA A 60 -6.91 -7.55 10.16
CA ALA A 60 -7.97 -7.04 9.29
C ALA A 60 -7.41 -6.35 8.03
N LEU A 61 -6.26 -5.67 8.13
CA LEU A 61 -5.56 -5.12 6.99
C LEU A 61 -5.09 -6.22 6.04
N LEU A 62 -4.44 -7.25 6.58
CA LEU A 62 -3.99 -8.39 5.81
C LEU A 62 -5.16 -9.09 5.09
N ASP A 63 -6.25 -9.35 5.81
CA ASP A 63 -7.44 -9.99 5.25
C ASP A 63 -8.10 -9.13 4.15
N ALA A 64 -8.23 -7.82 4.40
CA ALA A 64 -8.77 -6.89 3.40
C ALA A 64 -7.91 -6.82 2.14
N LEU A 65 -6.58 -6.79 2.28
CA LEU A 65 -5.64 -6.79 1.14
C LEU A 65 -5.71 -8.10 0.34
N ARG A 66 -5.93 -9.23 1.02
CA ARG A 66 -6.13 -10.53 0.36
C ARG A 66 -7.46 -10.57 -0.40
N ASP A 67 -8.51 -9.97 0.14
CA ASP A 67 -9.84 -9.93 -0.47
C ASP A 67 -9.99 -8.86 -1.55
N LEU A 68 -8.97 -8.01 -1.79
CA LEU A 68 -9.03 -6.98 -2.83
C LEU A 68 -9.32 -7.58 -4.21
N GLU A 69 -10.50 -7.25 -4.74
CA GLU A 69 -10.90 -7.65 -6.07
C GLU A 69 -10.12 -6.88 -7.14
N VAL A 70 -9.52 -7.62 -8.05
CA VAL A 70 -8.78 -7.12 -9.22
C VAL A 70 -9.48 -7.64 -10.46
N ALA A 71 -9.66 -6.80 -11.48
CA ALA A 71 -10.33 -7.26 -12.69
C ALA A 71 -9.52 -8.37 -13.37
N ARG A 72 -10.21 -9.35 -13.96
CA ARG A 72 -9.57 -10.50 -14.58
C ARG A 72 -8.56 -10.08 -15.65
N GLY A 73 -7.31 -10.50 -15.46
CA GLY A 73 -6.21 -10.22 -16.38
C GLY A 73 -5.49 -8.89 -16.13
N GLN A 74 -5.86 -8.15 -15.09
CA GLN A 74 -5.12 -6.99 -14.61
C GLN A 74 -4.21 -7.39 -13.45
N THR A 75 -3.14 -6.60 -13.26
CA THR A 75 -2.30 -6.64 -12.07
C THR A 75 -2.66 -5.42 -11.21
N LEU A 76 -2.84 -5.63 -9.91
CA LEU A 76 -3.00 -4.56 -8.94
C LEU A 76 -1.62 -4.04 -8.54
N GLU A 77 -1.36 -2.77 -8.79
CA GLU A 77 -0.18 -2.08 -8.28
C GLU A 77 -0.60 -1.26 -7.05
N LEU A 78 -0.24 -1.75 -5.86
CA LEU A 78 -0.47 -1.07 -4.61
C LEU A 78 0.76 -0.23 -4.25
N VAL A 79 0.56 1.08 -4.13
CA VAL A 79 1.64 2.04 -3.87
C VAL A 79 1.45 2.61 -2.48
N TRP A 80 2.41 2.36 -1.60
CA TRP A 80 2.41 2.94 -0.25
C TRP A 80 3.41 4.11 -0.18
N ASP A 81 2.87 5.32 -0.05
CA ASP A 81 3.61 6.57 -0.25
C ASP A 81 3.75 7.41 1.03
N HIS A 82 4.73 8.32 1.06
CA HIS A 82 5.06 9.19 2.21
C HIS A 82 5.37 8.45 3.52
N VAL A 83 5.92 7.25 3.44
CA VAL A 83 6.25 6.44 4.64
C VAL A 83 7.42 6.98 5.45
N GLY A 84 8.09 8.04 4.97
CA GLY A 84 9.29 8.61 5.60
C GLY A 84 9.05 9.15 7.02
N ALA A 85 7.89 9.73 7.28
CA ALA A 85 7.52 10.20 8.62
C ALA A 85 7.26 9.03 9.57
N LEU A 86 6.45 8.05 9.14
CA LEU A 86 6.12 6.85 9.90
C LEU A 86 7.38 6.07 10.29
N ARG A 87 8.25 5.81 9.31
CA ARG A 87 9.51 5.08 9.54
C ARG A 87 10.40 5.73 10.61
N ARG A 88 10.33 7.06 10.78
CA ARG A 88 11.14 7.79 11.78
C ARG A 88 10.48 7.83 13.15
N VAL A 89 9.16 7.96 13.21
CA VAL A 89 8.41 8.13 14.47
C VAL A 89 8.08 6.78 15.09
N ASP A 90 7.60 5.83 14.28
CA ASP A 90 7.16 4.50 14.73
C ASP A 90 7.65 3.42 13.75
N HIS A 91 8.92 3.03 13.93
CA HIS A 91 9.58 2.06 13.06
C HIS A 91 8.93 0.67 13.12
N ASP A 92 8.42 0.28 14.29
CA ASP A 92 7.76 -1.01 14.50
C ASP A 92 6.46 -1.12 13.69
N THR A 93 5.64 -0.06 13.70
CA THR A 93 4.46 0.03 12.84
C THR A 93 4.85 -0.02 11.36
N TYR A 94 5.89 0.71 10.96
CA TYR A 94 6.37 0.68 9.58
C TYR A 94 6.78 -0.75 9.15
N GLU A 95 7.62 -1.43 9.94
CA GLU A 95 8.07 -2.79 9.64
C GLU A 95 6.89 -3.77 9.58
N THR A 96 5.94 -3.65 10.51
CA THR A 96 4.74 -4.50 10.52
C THR A 96 3.93 -4.36 9.24
N VAL A 97 3.76 -3.13 8.74
CA VAL A 97 3.01 -2.88 7.50
C VAL A 97 3.79 -3.41 6.29
N VAL A 98 5.11 -3.22 6.25
CA VAL A 98 5.94 -3.81 5.19
C VAL A 98 5.80 -5.33 5.18
N ASP A 99 5.88 -5.99 6.34
CA ASP A 99 5.75 -7.45 6.45
C ASP A 99 4.39 -7.95 5.93
N ILE A 100 3.29 -7.29 6.32
CA ILE A 100 1.94 -7.58 5.82
C ILE A 100 1.87 -7.44 4.29
N LEU A 101 2.41 -6.34 3.76
CA LEU A 101 2.42 -6.08 2.32
C LEU A 101 3.22 -7.18 1.60
N GLU A 102 4.45 -7.47 2.04
CA GLU A 102 5.28 -8.50 1.42
C GLU A 102 4.60 -9.88 1.46
N GLN A 103 3.90 -10.20 2.55
CA GLN A 103 3.13 -11.43 2.67
C GLN A 103 2.02 -11.51 1.61
N VAL A 104 1.23 -10.45 1.42
CA VAL A 104 0.17 -10.41 0.39
C VAL A 104 0.75 -10.61 -1.01
N GLN A 105 1.90 -9.99 -1.29
CA GLN A 105 2.58 -10.12 -2.58
C GLN A 105 3.13 -11.53 -2.82
N ASP A 106 3.55 -12.25 -1.77
CA ASP A 106 3.97 -13.66 -1.88
C ASP A 106 2.77 -14.60 -2.10
N GLU A 107 1.63 -14.27 -1.50
CA GLU A 107 0.40 -15.05 -1.61
C GLU A 107 -0.36 -14.80 -2.92
N ARG A 108 -0.17 -13.64 -3.56
CA ARG A 108 -0.89 -13.21 -4.76
C ARG A 108 0.07 -12.81 -5.89
N ASP A 109 0.11 -13.61 -6.95
CA ASP A 109 0.88 -13.30 -8.16
C ASP A 109 0.35 -12.08 -8.95
N ASP A 110 -0.90 -11.69 -8.71
CA ASP A 110 -1.59 -10.57 -9.36
C ASP A 110 -1.47 -9.24 -8.61
N VAL A 111 -0.77 -9.21 -7.47
CA VAL A 111 -0.51 -8.00 -6.69
C VAL A 111 0.97 -7.66 -6.73
N ARG A 112 1.26 -6.39 -6.99
CA ARG A 112 2.60 -5.81 -6.91
C ARG A 112 2.59 -4.65 -5.94
N ILE A 113 3.66 -4.54 -5.17
CA ILE A 113 3.77 -3.55 -4.12
C ILE A 113 4.98 -2.66 -4.35
N THR A 114 4.70 -1.36 -4.31
CA THR A 114 5.69 -0.31 -4.44
C THR A 114 5.67 0.57 -3.20
N VAL A 115 6.82 0.74 -2.54
CA VAL A 115 6.94 1.57 -1.33
C VAL A 115 7.79 2.80 -1.63
N ILE A 116 7.26 3.99 -1.33
CA ILE A 116 7.90 5.28 -1.59
C ILE A 116 8.22 5.98 -0.27
N ALA A 117 9.50 5.98 0.09
CA ALA A 117 10.01 6.66 1.27
C ALA A 117 10.43 8.11 0.94
N ARG A 118 9.44 8.98 0.68
CA ARG A 118 9.65 10.43 0.55
C ARG A 118 9.39 11.19 1.85
#